data_AF-A0A7K0AB23-F1
#
_entry.id   AF-A0A7K0AB23-F1
#
_cell.length_a   1.000
_cell.length_b   1.000
_cell.length_c   1.000
_cell.angle_alpha   90.00
_cell.angle_beta   90.00
_cell.angle_gamma   90.00
#
_symmetry.space_group_name_H-M   'P 1'
#
loop_
_entity.id
_entity.type
_entity.pdbx_description
1 polymer ?
#
loop_
_entity_poly.entity_id
_entity_poly.type
_entity_poly.pdbx_seq_one_letter_code
_entity_poly.pdbx_strand_id
1 'polypeptide(L)'
;MAKTRTRAAPHKTSGKSQRRPGSRMKPPTPWYRRYTWLPWIVGLVALALVVIALRSGQTDAPAPGVAVSKPVVGGDLHSLVVDPTDPHRLYIGSHQGVSVSN
;
A
#
# COMPACT_ATOMS: atom_id res chain seq x y z
N MET A 1 -54.02 -20.99 91.62
CA MET A 1 -52.89 -20.33 90.94
C MET A 1 -51.85 -21.38 90.56
N ALA A 2 -51.65 -21.64 89.26
CA ALA A 2 -50.48 -22.36 88.74
C ALA A 2 -50.29 -21.92 87.28
N LYS A 3 -49.16 -21.25 87.01
CA LYS A 3 -48.80 -20.66 85.71
C LYS A 3 -47.90 -21.66 84.97
N THR A 4 -48.37 -22.20 83.85
CA THR A 4 -47.55 -23.04 82.96
C THR A 4 -46.57 -22.16 82.18
N ARG A 5 -45.28 -22.31 82.45
CA ARG A 5 -44.18 -21.67 81.73
C ARG A 5 -43.84 -22.49 80.49
N THR A 6 -44.24 -22.02 79.31
CA THR A 6 -43.77 -22.57 78.02
C THR A 6 -42.42 -21.94 77.68
N ARG A 7 -41.39 -22.78 77.58
CA ARG A 7 -39.99 -22.42 77.34
C ARG A 7 -39.78 -22.10 75.85
N ALA A 8 -39.22 -20.92 75.58
CA ALA A 8 -38.86 -20.48 74.22
C ALA A 8 -37.68 -21.30 73.66
N ALA A 9 -37.79 -21.73 72.40
CA ALA A 9 -36.74 -22.42 71.65
C ALA A 9 -35.73 -21.42 71.06
N PRO A 10 -34.43 -21.76 70.98
CA PRO A 10 -33.40 -20.82 70.54
C PRO A 10 -33.29 -20.71 69.01
N HIS A 11 -33.11 -19.46 68.60
CA HIS A 11 -32.88 -18.97 67.24
C HIS A 11 -31.53 -19.47 66.68
N LYS A 12 -31.53 -20.10 65.50
CA LYS A 12 -30.30 -20.42 64.74
C LYS A 12 -30.23 -19.56 63.48
N THR A 13 -29.50 -18.45 63.58
CA THR A 13 -29.08 -17.61 62.47
C THR A 13 -27.96 -18.30 61.70
N SER A 14 -28.27 -18.90 60.55
CA SER A 14 -27.26 -19.42 59.64
C SER A 14 -26.70 -18.28 58.78
N GLY A 15 -25.53 -17.78 59.18
CA GLY A 15 -24.74 -16.86 58.37
C GLY A 15 -24.28 -17.56 57.09
N LYS A 16 -24.95 -17.28 55.97
CA LYS A 16 -24.49 -17.73 54.65
C LYS A 16 -23.27 -16.91 54.27
N SER A 17 -22.10 -17.53 54.42
CA SER A 17 -20.81 -17.07 53.89
C SER A 17 -20.98 -16.58 52.45
N GLN A 18 -20.82 -15.28 52.23
CA GLN A 18 -20.76 -14.67 50.91
C GLN A 18 -19.46 -15.14 50.24
N ARG A 19 -19.57 -16.17 49.39
CA ARG A 19 -18.48 -16.60 48.51
C ARG A 19 -18.12 -15.43 47.60
N ARG A 20 -16.92 -14.86 47.82
CA ARG A 20 -16.32 -13.85 46.94
C ARG A 20 -16.35 -14.38 45.49
N PRO A 21 -16.82 -13.58 44.51
CA PRO A 21 -16.79 -14.00 43.12
C PRO A 21 -15.32 -14.11 42.71
N GLY A 22 -14.90 -15.34 42.40
CA GLY A 22 -13.57 -15.61 41.85
C GLY A 22 -13.37 -14.75 40.61
N SER A 23 -12.26 -14.03 40.57
CA SER A 23 -11.83 -13.27 39.40
C SER A 23 -11.77 -14.20 38.19
N ARG A 24 -12.76 -14.09 37.29
CA ARG A 24 -12.67 -14.69 35.96
C ARG A 24 -11.44 -14.09 35.28
N MET A 25 -10.34 -14.83 35.26
CA MET A 25 -9.20 -14.52 34.42
C MET A 25 -9.69 -14.44 32.97
N LYS A 26 -9.53 -13.28 32.35
CA LYS A 26 -9.78 -13.11 30.91
C LYS A 26 -8.73 -13.95 30.17
N PRO A 27 -9.11 -14.79 29.18
CA PRO A 27 -8.13 -15.55 28.43
C PRO A 27 -7.15 -14.58 27.75
N PRO A 28 -5.86 -14.92 27.67
CA PRO A 28 -4.89 -14.10 26.96
C PRO A 28 -5.34 -14.00 25.50
N THR A 29 -5.54 -12.78 25.02
CA THR A 29 -5.79 -12.54 23.61
C THR A 29 -4.59 -13.05 22.82
N PRO A 30 -4.77 -13.95 21.83
CA PRO A 30 -3.64 -14.45 21.06
C PRO A 30 -3.03 -13.28 20.27
N TRP A 31 -1.78 -12.97 20.57
CA TRP A 31 -0.97 -11.89 19.96
C TRP A 31 -0.85 -12.02 18.42
N TYR A 32 -1.14 -13.21 17.89
CA TYR A 32 -1.02 -13.54 16.48
C TYR A 32 -2.13 -12.97 15.57
N ARG A 33 -3.18 -12.37 16.14
CA ARG A 33 -4.32 -11.82 15.36
C ARG A 33 -4.02 -10.51 14.61
N ARG A 34 -2.81 -9.95 14.76
CA ARG A 34 -2.43 -8.63 14.21
C ARG A 34 -1.73 -8.70 12.85
N TYR A 35 -1.44 -9.89 12.32
CA TYR A 35 -0.61 -10.06 11.12
C TYR A 35 -1.29 -10.78 9.95
N THR A 36 -2.60 -11.05 10.00
CA THR A 36 -3.34 -11.75 8.93
C THR A 36 -3.51 -10.94 7.64
N TRP A 37 -3.27 -9.63 7.70
CA TRP A 37 -3.42 -8.68 6.61
C TRP A 37 -2.11 -8.35 5.87
N LEU A 38 -0.95 -8.67 6.44
CA LEU A 38 0.32 -8.47 5.74
C LEU A 38 0.52 -9.29 4.45
N PRO A 39 0.07 -10.56 4.31
CA PRO A 39 0.22 -11.24 3.03
C PRO A 39 -0.53 -10.55 1.90
N TRP A 40 -1.66 -9.89 2.20
CA TRP A 40 -2.41 -9.09 1.24
C TRP A 40 -1.63 -7.85 0.80
N ILE A 41 -0.99 -7.15 1.74
CA ILE A 41 -0.16 -5.97 1.43
C ILE A 41 1.02 -6.39 0.55
N VAL A 42 1.72 -7.46 0.91
CA VAL A 42 2.85 -7.98 0.11
C VAL A 42 2.39 -8.39 -1.29
N GLY A 43 1.25 -9.07 -1.39
CA GLY A 43 0.66 -9.43 -2.69
C GLY A 43 0.33 -8.22 -3.56
N LEU A 44 -0.25 -7.16 -2.97
CA LEU A 44 -0.57 -5.93 -3.70
C LEU A 44 0.69 -5.18 -4.16
N VAL A 45 1.73 -5.11 -3.32
CA VAL A 45 3.00 -4.47 -3.68
C VAL A 45 3.68 -5.25 -4.80
N ALA A 46 3.73 -6.58 -4.71
CA ALA A 46 4.29 -7.42 -5.78
C ALA A 46 3.51 -7.25 -7.10
N LEU A 47 2.18 -7.23 -7.04
CA LEU A 47 1.34 -7.01 -8.22
C LEU A 47 1.58 -5.62 -8.83
N ALA A 48 1.68 -4.57 -8.00
CA ALA A 48 1.97 -3.23 -8.46
C ALA A 48 3.32 -3.14 -9.16
N LEU A 49 4.37 -3.76 -8.61
CA LEU A 49 5.69 -3.80 -9.23
C LEU A 49 5.68 -4.54 -10.58
N VAL A 50 4.96 -5.66 -10.68
CA VAL A 50 4.78 -6.38 -11.96
C VAL A 50 4.07 -5.50 -12.98
N VAL A 51 3.00 -4.81 -12.60
CA VAL A 51 2.27 -3.91 -13.50
C VAL A 51 3.16 -2.75 -13.98
N ILE A 52 3.96 -2.17 -13.08
CA ILE A 52 4.90 -1.09 -13.43
C ILE A 52 5.95 -1.61 -14.42
N ALA A 53 6.55 -2.77 -14.15
CA ALA A 53 7.56 -3.39 -15.02
C ALA A 53 7.00 -3.73 -16.41
N LEU A 54 5.75 -4.21 -16.49
CA LEU A 54 5.08 -4.49 -17.76
C LEU A 54 4.79 -3.23 -18.57
N ARG A 55 4.55 -2.09 -17.92
CA ARG A 55 4.26 -0.82 -18.60
C ARG A 55 5.52 -0.03 -18.96
N SER A 56 6.62 -0.17 -18.22
CA SER A 56 7.85 0.59 -18.47
C SER A 56 8.56 0.23 -19.77
N GLY A 57 8.27 -0.94 -20.36
CA GLY A 57 8.85 -1.36 -21.64
C GLY A 57 8.10 -0.86 -22.88
N GLN A 58 6.91 -0.27 -22.73
CA GLN A 58 6.15 0.30 -23.84
C GLN A 58 6.59 1.75 -24.06
N THR A 59 7.69 1.92 -24.80
CA THR A 59 7.91 3.21 -25.49
C THR A 59 6.90 3.28 -26.61
N ASP A 60 5.85 4.06 -26.44
CA ASP A 60 4.95 4.44 -27.53
C ASP A 60 5.79 5.23 -28.55
N ALA A 61 6.36 4.51 -29.53
CA ALA A 61 6.83 5.16 -30.73
C ALA A 61 5.61 5.91 -31.30
N PRO A 62 5.71 7.23 -31.54
CA PRO A 62 4.60 7.97 -32.12
C PRO A 62 4.15 7.27 -33.39
N ALA A 63 2.84 7.12 -33.56
CA ALA A 63 2.31 6.55 -34.79
C ALA A 63 2.89 7.29 -36.00
N PRO A 64 3.18 6.60 -37.13
CA PRO A 64 3.74 7.25 -38.31
C PRO A 64 2.93 8.50 -38.69
N GLY A 65 3.59 9.66 -38.78
CA GLY A 65 2.95 10.94 -39.12
C GLY A 65 2.45 11.78 -37.94
N VAL A 66 2.60 11.33 -36.70
CA VAL A 66 2.33 12.18 -35.52
C VAL A 66 3.48 13.17 -35.35
N ALA A 67 3.17 14.46 -35.48
CA ALA A 67 4.13 15.53 -35.23
C ALA A 67 4.60 15.51 -33.77
N VAL A 68 5.91 15.44 -33.57
CA VAL A 68 6.51 15.56 -32.24
C VAL A 68 6.49 17.04 -31.88
N SER A 69 5.64 17.42 -30.92
CA SER A 69 5.35 18.82 -30.56
C SER A 69 6.55 19.61 -29.99
N LYS A 70 7.68 18.95 -29.76
CA LYS A 70 8.93 19.55 -29.30
C LYS A 70 10.11 18.87 -30.00
N PRO A 71 10.45 19.24 -31.25
CA PRO A 71 11.68 18.77 -31.84
C PRO A 71 12.84 19.22 -30.95
N VAL A 72 13.75 18.28 -30.63
CA VAL A 72 14.98 18.51 -29.83
C VAL A 72 15.80 19.70 -30.37
N VAL A 73 15.61 20.01 -31.66
CA VAL A 73 16.34 20.98 -32.47
C VAL A 73 15.74 22.39 -32.49
N GLY A 74 14.56 22.57 -31.89
CA GLY A 74 13.83 23.85 -31.85
C GLY A 74 13.19 24.24 -33.20
N GLY A 75 11.86 24.39 -33.21
CA GLY A 75 11.11 25.01 -34.31
C GLY A 75 11.20 24.29 -35.66
N ASP A 76 11.05 25.08 -36.74
CA ASP A 76 11.01 24.62 -38.13
C ASP A 76 12.37 24.12 -38.61
N LEU A 77 12.35 22.95 -39.27
CA LEU A 77 13.52 22.27 -39.82
C LEU A 77 13.57 22.50 -41.33
N HIS A 78 14.73 22.91 -41.86
CA HIS A 78 14.89 23.27 -43.28
C HIS A 78 16.01 22.50 -43.96
N SER A 79 16.89 21.84 -43.19
CA SER A 79 17.98 21.05 -43.74
C SER A 79 18.32 19.84 -42.86
N LEU A 80 18.72 18.77 -43.54
CA LEU A 80 19.18 17.51 -42.94
C LEU A 80 20.35 16.98 -43.78
N VAL A 81 21.49 16.73 -43.15
CA VAL A 81 22.70 16.22 -43.80
C VAL A 81 23.26 15.06 -42.98
N VAL A 82 23.64 13.98 -43.67
CA VAL A 82 24.40 12.87 -43.08
C VAL A 82 25.90 13.14 -43.29
N ASP A 83 26.72 12.95 -42.25
CA ASP A 83 28.17 13.06 -42.39
C ASP A 83 28.69 11.97 -43.35
N PRO A 84 29.37 12.31 -44.46
CA PRO A 84 29.85 11.32 -45.41
C PRO A 84 30.98 10.45 -44.85
N THR A 85 31.63 10.87 -43.76
CA THR A 85 32.69 10.11 -43.09
C THR A 85 32.19 9.28 -41.90
N ASP A 86 31.00 9.61 -41.38
CA ASP A 86 30.33 8.88 -40.29
C ASP A 86 28.81 8.83 -40.49
N PRO A 87 28.27 7.74 -41.07
CA PRO A 87 26.83 7.61 -41.33
C PRO A 87 25.93 7.67 -40.09
N HIS A 88 26.50 7.56 -38.88
CA HIS A 88 25.74 7.69 -37.63
C HIS A 88 25.59 9.15 -37.16
N ARG A 89 26.25 10.08 -37.85
CA ARG A 89 26.22 11.51 -37.51
C ARG A 89 25.34 12.29 -38.47
N LEU A 90 24.38 13.01 -37.90
CA LEU A 90 23.42 13.86 -38.59
C LEU A 90 23.62 15.32 -38.17
N TYR A 91 23.55 16.23 -39.13
CA TYR A 91 23.44 17.67 -38.91
C TYR A 91 22.05 18.13 -39.32
N ILE A 92 21.38 18.82 -38.42
CA ILE A 92 20.01 19.31 -38.62
C ILE A 92 20.03 20.83 -38.50
N GLY A 93 19.60 21.53 -39.55
CA GLY A 93 19.44 22.97 -39.55
C GLY A 93 18.00 23.37 -39.29
N SER A 94 17.82 24.21 -38.26
CA SER A 94 16.53 24.80 -37.88
C SER A 94 16.58 26.31 -37.97
N HIS A 95 15.41 26.95 -37.77
CA HIS A 95 15.36 28.41 -37.63
C HIS A 95 16.25 28.94 -36.49
N GLN A 96 16.54 28.11 -35.47
CA GLN A 96 17.29 28.50 -34.27
C GLN A 96 18.80 28.19 -34.37
N GLY A 97 19.26 27.49 -35.41
CA GLY A 97 20.67 27.15 -35.61
C GLY A 97 20.87 25.72 -36.11
N VAL A 98 22.03 25.14 -35.77
CA VAL A 98 22.42 23.78 -36.17
C VAL A 98 22.55 22.90 -34.94
N SER A 99 22.00 21.69 -34.99
CA SER A 99 22.27 20.65 -34.00
C SER A 99 22.88 19.42 -34.65
N VAL A 100 23.57 18.64 -33.82
CA VAL A 100 24.30 17.43 -34.22
C VAL A 100 23.74 16.26 -33.45
N SER A 101 23.48 15.13 -34.12
CA SER A 101 23.12 13.89 -33.44
C SER A 101 24.30 13.36 -32.62
N ASN A 102 23.99 12.71 -31.51
CA ASN A 102 24.96 12.11 -30.60
C ASN A 102 25.16 10.63 -30.92
#